data_AF-A0A521MPP8-F1
#
_entry.id   AF-A0A521MPP8-F1
#
_cell.length_a   1.000
_cell.length_b   1.000
_cell.length_c   1.000
_cell.angle_alpha   90.00
_cell.angle_beta   90.00
_cell.angle_gamma   90.00
#
_symmetry.space_group_name_H-M   'P 1'
#
loop_
_entity.id
_entity.type
_entity.pdbx_description
1 polymer ?
#
loop_
_entity_poly.entity_id
_entity_poly.type
_entity_poly.pdbx_seq_one_letter_code
_entity_poly.pdbx_strand_id
1 'polypeptide(L)'
;MTSSNDSITRWDRGRAEIDQLIQQARLTRVQPNRDLAKSFIAQARLHLAAAATLRTIDPAGAFTLAYDAARLSLAATLVNQGLRPRGEGAHAVLLEAVLAQLEPPKQKEIREFDWMRRLRNDTQYPDVDRPTARVDDVDQAIPAAEAILERAAKVIDIMPPY
;
A
#
# COMPACT_ATOMS: atom_id res chain seq x y z
N MET A 1 18.29 13.67 -40.05
CA MET A 1 18.34 12.23 -39.70
C MET A 1 17.53 12.03 -38.43
N THR A 2 16.34 11.47 -38.63
CA THR A 2 15.42 10.78 -37.71
C THR A 2 15.62 10.94 -36.19
N SER A 3 14.58 11.55 -35.60
CA SER A 3 14.20 11.61 -34.20
C SER A 3 14.52 10.33 -33.41
N SER A 4 15.21 10.48 -32.29
CA SER A 4 15.30 9.45 -31.26
C SER A 4 13.89 9.17 -30.73
N ASN A 5 13.41 7.96 -31.02
CA ASN A 5 12.20 7.41 -30.46
C ASN A 5 12.46 7.12 -28.97
N ASP A 6 12.22 8.11 -28.11
CA ASP A 6 12.25 7.94 -26.67
C ASP A 6 11.03 7.08 -26.33
N SER A 7 11.20 5.76 -26.42
CA SER A 7 10.18 4.80 -26.05
C SER A 7 9.93 5.00 -24.57
N ILE A 8 8.85 5.73 -24.24
CA ILE A 8 8.31 5.83 -22.89
C ILE A 8 8.11 4.39 -22.41
N THR A 9 9.05 3.90 -21.59
CA THR A 9 9.06 2.52 -21.12
C THR A 9 7.75 2.31 -20.36
N ARG A 10 6.87 1.49 -20.92
CA ARG A 10 5.53 1.22 -20.38
C ARG A 10 5.61 0.09 -19.35
N TRP A 11 4.88 0.20 -18.24
CA TRP A 11 4.71 -0.90 -17.29
C TRP A 11 3.57 -1.82 -17.73
N ASP A 12 3.87 -2.98 -18.30
CA ASP A 12 2.84 -3.88 -18.85
C ASP A 12 2.32 -4.92 -17.86
N ARG A 13 3.08 -5.23 -16.80
CA ARG A 13 2.67 -6.22 -15.78
C ARG A 13 1.43 -5.72 -15.02
N GLY A 14 0.41 -6.57 -14.94
CA GLY A 14 -0.85 -6.27 -14.23
C GLY A 14 -1.77 -5.30 -14.95
N ARG A 15 -1.46 -4.91 -16.19
CA ARG A 15 -2.18 -3.84 -16.89
C ARG A 15 -3.64 -4.19 -17.17
N ALA A 16 -3.93 -5.43 -17.55
CA ALA A 16 -5.30 -5.87 -17.82
C ALA A 16 -6.18 -5.73 -16.56
N GLU A 17 -5.64 -6.07 -15.39
CA GLU A 17 -6.29 -5.95 -14.10
C GLU A 17 -6.49 -4.47 -13.71
N ILE A 18 -5.50 -3.60 -13.94
CA ILE A 18 -5.65 -2.16 -13.71
C ILE A 18 -6.73 -1.56 -14.63
N ASP A 19 -6.75 -1.92 -15.92
CA ASP A 19 -7.78 -1.48 -16.85
C ASP A 19 -9.18 -1.94 -16.43
N GLN A 20 -9.32 -3.18 -15.95
CA GLN A 20 -10.58 -3.68 -15.39
C GLN A 20 -11.02 -2.89 -14.14
N LEU A 21 -10.11 -2.62 -13.21
CA LEU A 21 -10.40 -1.82 -12.01
C LEU A 21 -10.84 -0.39 -12.36
N ILE A 22 -10.29 0.19 -13.42
CA ILE A 22 -10.71 1.49 -13.93
C ILE A 22 -12.10 1.42 -14.58
N GLN A 23 -12.36 0.40 -15.41
CA GLN A 23 -13.67 0.18 -16.02
C GLN A 23 -14.78 -0.02 -14.98
N GLN A 24 -14.46 -0.68 -13.87
CA GLN A 24 -15.35 -0.88 -12.72
C GLN A 24 -15.47 0.35 -11.81
N ALA A 25 -14.79 1.47 -12.14
CA ALA A 25 -14.71 2.68 -11.32
C ALA A 25 -14.15 2.48 -9.89
N ARG A 26 -13.45 1.35 -9.65
CA ARG A 26 -12.75 1.05 -8.38
C ARG A 26 -11.40 1.76 -8.31
N LEU A 27 -10.77 2.01 -9.46
CA LEU A 27 -9.65 2.92 -9.65
C LEU A 27 -10.07 4.10 -10.55
N THR A 28 -9.43 5.25 -10.35
CA THR A 28 -9.58 6.42 -11.22
C THR A 28 -8.20 6.94 -11.60
N ARG A 29 -8.05 7.36 -12.86
CA ARG A 29 -6.85 8.06 -13.34
C ARG A 29 -6.85 9.50 -12.81
N VAL A 30 -5.72 9.91 -12.25
CA VAL A 30 -5.42 11.25 -11.73
C VAL A 30 -4.05 11.67 -12.24
N GLN A 31 -3.65 12.93 -12.01
CA GLN A 31 -2.29 13.37 -12.35
C GLN A 31 -1.26 12.53 -11.57
N PRO A 32 -0.30 11.86 -12.24
CA PRO A 32 0.82 11.21 -11.57
C PRO A 32 1.59 12.20 -10.69
N ASN A 33 1.89 11.81 -9.46
CA ASN A 33 2.53 12.70 -8.49
C ASN A 33 3.61 11.98 -7.68
N ARG A 34 4.87 12.10 -8.12
CA ARG A 34 6.03 11.48 -7.48
C ARG A 34 6.39 12.12 -6.14
N ASP A 35 6.18 13.42 -5.97
CA ASP A 35 6.50 14.10 -4.70
C ASP A 35 5.52 13.70 -3.60
N LEU A 36 4.23 13.54 -3.94
CA LEU A 36 3.22 12.99 -3.03
C LEU A 36 3.50 11.52 -2.69
N ALA A 37 3.96 10.72 -3.66
CA ALA A 37 4.39 9.35 -3.38
C ALA A 37 5.57 9.33 -2.38
N LYS A 38 6.58 10.19 -2.57
CA LYS A 38 7.70 10.34 -1.65
C LYS A 38 7.26 10.80 -0.26
N SER A 39 6.29 11.72 -0.16
CA SER A 39 5.79 12.16 1.15
C SER A 39 5.04 11.04 1.88
N PHE A 40 4.28 10.20 1.17
CA PHE A 40 3.67 9.00 1.78
C PHE A 40 4.72 8.01 2.28
N ILE A 41 5.80 7.76 1.53
CA ILE A 41 6.91 6.92 2.00
C ILE A 41 7.56 7.51 3.26
N ALA A 42 7.81 8.83 3.28
CA ALA A 42 8.38 9.50 4.45
C ALA A 42 7.46 9.38 5.67
N GLN A 43 6.16 9.60 5.50
CA GLN A 43 5.18 9.44 6.56
C GLN A 43 5.06 8.00 7.06
N ALA A 44 5.12 7.01 6.15
CA ALA A 44 5.11 5.60 6.52
C ALA A 44 6.31 5.23 7.40
N ARG A 45 7.51 5.77 7.14
CA ARG A 45 8.69 5.57 8.00
C ARG A 45 8.46 6.11 9.41
N LEU A 46 7.88 7.31 9.53
CA LEU A 46 7.55 7.90 10.83
C LEU A 46 6.53 7.07 11.60
N HIS A 47 5.50 6.56 10.92
CA HIS A 47 4.50 5.69 11.54
C HIS A 47 5.08 4.37 12.03
N LEU A 48 6.01 3.75 11.30
CA LEU A 48 6.70 2.54 11.78
C LEU A 48 7.56 2.80 13.02
N ALA A 49 8.32 3.90 13.04
CA ALA A 49 9.10 4.28 14.21
C ALA A 49 8.21 4.52 15.44
N ALA A 50 7.07 5.19 15.26
CA ALA A 50 6.10 5.40 16.32
C ALA A 50 5.42 4.09 16.76
N ALA A 51 5.06 3.20 15.83
CA ALA A 51 4.48 1.89 16.14
C ALA A 51 5.43 1.05 17.02
N ALA A 52 6.71 1.00 16.68
CA ALA A 52 7.73 0.31 17.47
C ALA A 52 7.84 0.88 18.89
N THR A 53 7.72 2.20 19.05
CA THR A 53 7.78 2.88 20.36
C THR A 53 6.54 2.56 21.21
N LEU A 54 5.36 2.50 20.59
CA LEU A 54 4.09 2.26 21.28
C LEU A 54 3.78 0.78 21.49
N ARG A 55 4.54 -0.14 20.90
CA ARG A 55 4.30 -1.59 20.87
C ARG A 55 3.72 -2.17 22.17
N THR A 56 4.31 -1.86 23.32
CA THR A 56 3.89 -2.39 24.63
C THR A 56 3.04 -1.43 25.45
N ILE A 57 2.97 -0.16 25.05
CA ILE A 57 2.25 0.91 25.76
C ILE A 57 0.79 0.95 25.27
N ASP A 58 0.62 0.93 23.96
CA ASP A 58 -0.66 0.93 23.26
C ASP A 58 -0.55 0.01 22.02
N PRO A 59 -0.72 -1.31 22.19
CA PRO A 59 -0.63 -2.25 21.07
C PRO A 59 -1.64 -1.98 19.97
N ALA A 60 -2.85 -1.53 20.31
CA ALA A 60 -3.90 -1.21 19.35
C ALA A 60 -3.55 0.02 18.49
N GLY A 61 -3.02 1.07 19.14
CA GLY A 61 -2.51 2.26 18.46
C GLY A 61 -1.25 1.95 17.63
N ALA A 62 -0.32 1.18 18.17
CA ALA A 62 0.87 0.71 17.46
C ALA A 62 0.50 -0.08 16.19
N PHE A 63 -0.46 -1.00 16.31
CA PHE A 63 -0.96 -1.77 15.18
C PHE A 63 -1.59 -0.87 14.11
N THR A 64 -2.40 0.11 14.52
CA THR A 64 -3.02 1.07 13.61
C THR A 64 -1.96 1.85 12.83
N LEU A 65 -0.87 2.27 13.48
CA LEU A 65 0.24 2.96 12.83
C LEU A 65 1.01 2.06 11.85
N ALA A 66 1.27 0.80 12.22
CA ALA A 66 1.91 -0.17 11.32
C ALA A 66 1.03 -0.43 10.07
N TYR A 67 -0.28 -0.59 10.26
CA TYR A 67 -1.24 -0.69 9.16
C TYR A 67 -1.24 0.55 8.26
N ASP A 68 -1.29 1.75 8.86
CA ASP A 68 -1.31 2.98 8.06
C ASP A 68 0.00 3.20 7.30
N ALA A 69 1.15 2.77 7.85
CA ALA A 69 2.41 2.76 7.13
C ALA A 69 2.38 1.85 5.88
N ALA A 70 1.86 0.63 6.03
CA ALA A 70 1.66 -0.28 4.89
C ALA A 70 0.68 0.32 3.86
N ARG A 71 -0.44 0.88 4.31
CA ARG A 71 -1.45 1.51 3.45
C ARG A 71 -0.88 2.69 2.66
N LEU A 72 -0.13 3.58 3.32
CA LEU A 72 0.54 4.71 2.68
C LEU A 72 1.56 4.24 1.65
N SER A 73 2.29 3.16 1.94
CA SER A 73 3.27 2.58 1.03
C SER A 73 2.63 2.03 -0.23
N LEU A 74 1.52 1.29 -0.13
CA LEU A 74 0.75 0.83 -1.30
C LEU A 74 0.14 2.00 -2.08
N ALA A 75 -0.37 3.02 -1.37
CA ALA A 75 -0.90 4.23 -1.99
C ALA A 75 0.17 5.03 -2.73
N ALA A 76 1.41 5.05 -2.22
CA ALA A 76 2.54 5.70 -2.87
C ALA A 76 2.83 5.10 -4.26
N THR A 77 2.74 3.76 -4.38
CA THR A 77 2.88 3.08 -5.68
C THR A 77 1.83 3.57 -6.68
N LEU A 78 0.55 3.60 -6.29
CA LEU A 78 -0.52 4.00 -7.22
C LEU A 78 -0.48 5.50 -7.57
N VAL A 79 -0.24 6.37 -6.59
CA VAL A 79 -0.24 7.82 -6.85
C VAL A 79 0.96 8.24 -7.71
N ASN A 80 2.10 7.55 -7.60
CA ASN A 80 3.24 7.72 -8.50
C ASN A 80 2.87 7.45 -9.97
N GLN A 81 1.93 6.52 -10.19
CA GLN A 81 1.42 6.18 -11.52
C GLN A 81 0.24 7.04 -11.97
N GLY A 82 -0.33 7.88 -11.10
CA GLY A 82 -1.56 8.61 -11.39
C GLY A 82 -2.82 7.76 -11.23
N LEU A 83 -2.83 6.83 -10.29
CA LEU A 83 -3.97 5.98 -9.97
C LEU A 83 -4.46 6.25 -8.54
N ARG A 84 -5.78 6.28 -8.35
CA ARG A 84 -6.39 6.48 -7.03
C ARG A 84 -7.59 5.54 -6.83
N PRO A 85 -7.62 4.74 -5.74
CA PRO A 85 -8.81 3.99 -5.35
C PRO A 85 -9.98 4.89 -4.96
N ARG A 86 -11.21 4.40 -5.18
CA ARG A 86 -12.44 5.08 -4.79
C ARG A 86 -13.42 4.15 -4.07
N GLY A 87 -14.32 4.76 -3.31
CA GLY A 87 -15.50 4.11 -2.73
C GLY A 87 -15.19 3.22 -1.53
N GLU A 88 -16.21 2.46 -1.15
CA GLU A 88 -16.11 1.42 -0.14
C GLU A 88 -15.10 0.34 -0.58
N GLY A 89 -14.29 -0.16 0.35
CA GLY A 89 -13.25 -1.15 0.03
C GLY A 89 -12.02 -0.58 -0.69
N ALA A 90 -11.86 0.75 -0.79
CA ALA A 90 -10.70 1.40 -1.42
C ALA A 90 -9.34 0.88 -0.93
N HIS A 91 -9.22 0.50 0.35
CA HIS A 91 -7.97 -0.07 0.87
C HIS A 91 -7.72 -1.50 0.36
N ALA A 92 -8.76 -2.31 0.14
CA ALA A 92 -8.58 -3.61 -0.50
C ALA A 92 -8.13 -3.46 -1.96
N VAL A 93 -8.62 -2.44 -2.67
CA VAL A 93 -8.20 -2.11 -4.05
C VAL A 93 -6.71 -1.74 -4.12
N LEU A 94 -6.15 -1.10 -3.09
CA LEU A 94 -4.69 -0.85 -3.04
C LEU A 94 -3.90 -2.16 -3.16
N LEU A 95 -4.29 -3.17 -2.38
CA LEU A 95 -3.64 -4.47 -2.37
C LEU A 95 -3.79 -5.18 -3.72
N GLU A 96 -5.00 -5.24 -4.24
CA GLU A 96 -5.31 -5.87 -5.53
C GLU A 96 -4.49 -5.25 -6.67
N ALA A 97 -4.47 -3.92 -6.76
CA ALA A 97 -3.76 -3.20 -7.80
C ALA A 97 -2.23 -3.34 -7.69
N VAL A 98 -1.68 -3.34 -6.47
CA VAL A 98 -0.23 -3.51 -6.28
C VAL A 98 0.20 -4.95 -6.56
N LEU A 99 -0.55 -5.96 -6.10
CA LEU A 99 -0.23 -7.36 -6.37
C LEU A 99 -0.27 -7.67 -7.88
N ALA A 100 -1.29 -7.19 -8.59
CA ALA A 100 -1.38 -7.37 -10.05
C ALA A 100 -0.12 -6.84 -10.76
N GLN A 101 0.42 -5.73 -10.29
CA GLN A 101 1.57 -5.08 -10.92
C GLN A 101 2.93 -5.62 -10.50
N LEU A 102 3.04 -6.29 -9.35
CA LEU A 102 4.33 -6.73 -8.80
C LEU A 102 4.53 -8.25 -8.82
N GLU A 103 3.46 -9.05 -8.89
CA GLU A 103 3.56 -10.50 -9.07
C GLU A 103 3.66 -10.88 -10.56
N PRO A 104 4.41 -11.95 -10.93
CA PRO A 104 5.25 -12.83 -10.08
C PRO A 104 6.66 -12.25 -9.79
N PRO A 105 7.39 -12.74 -8.75
CA PRO A 105 7.04 -13.84 -7.85
C PRO A 105 6.00 -13.44 -6.79
N LYS A 106 5.44 -14.41 -6.07
CA LYS A 106 4.46 -14.19 -5.01
C LYS A 106 5.02 -13.23 -3.95
N GLN A 107 4.31 -12.15 -3.66
CA GLN A 107 4.69 -11.12 -2.69
C GLN A 107 4.06 -11.42 -1.34
N LYS A 108 4.68 -12.30 -0.53
CA LYS A 108 4.09 -12.77 0.74
C LYS A 108 3.84 -11.62 1.71
N GLU A 109 4.80 -10.72 1.83
CA GLU A 109 4.79 -9.60 2.77
C GLU A 109 3.71 -8.58 2.38
N ILE A 110 3.49 -8.34 1.08
CA ILE A 110 2.41 -7.47 0.61
C ILE A 110 1.04 -8.06 0.93
N ARG A 111 0.89 -9.39 0.86
CA ARG A 111 -0.38 -10.09 1.14
C ARG A 111 -0.78 -10.04 2.61
N GLU A 112 0.16 -9.82 3.54
CA GLU A 112 -0.13 -9.59 4.96
C GLU A 112 -1.06 -8.39 5.17
N PHE A 113 -1.04 -7.39 4.27
CA PHE A 113 -1.91 -6.22 4.35
C PHE A 113 -3.41 -6.57 4.46
N ASP A 114 -3.85 -7.71 3.91
CA ASP A 114 -5.26 -8.10 3.94
C ASP A 114 -5.75 -8.47 5.36
N TRP A 115 -4.97 -9.24 6.12
CA TRP A 115 -5.35 -9.53 7.51
C TRP A 115 -5.18 -8.28 8.37
N MET A 116 -4.16 -7.45 8.10
CA MET A 116 -3.96 -6.20 8.83
C MET A 116 -5.16 -5.26 8.66
N ARG A 117 -5.69 -5.15 7.43
CA ARG A 117 -6.88 -4.35 7.12
C ARG A 117 -8.10 -4.82 7.90
N ARG A 118 -8.32 -6.14 7.99
CA ARG A 118 -9.44 -6.71 8.77
C ARG A 118 -9.29 -6.42 10.25
N LEU A 119 -8.13 -6.73 10.84
CA LEU A 119 -7.89 -6.52 12.27
C LEU A 119 -7.91 -5.03 12.64
N ARG A 120 -7.44 -4.14 11.77
CA ARG A 120 -7.52 -2.69 11.98
C ARG A 120 -8.98 -2.21 12.00
N ASN A 121 -9.81 -2.74 11.11
CA ASN A 121 -11.25 -2.44 11.11
C ASN A 121 -11.90 -2.90 12.43
N ASP A 122 -11.60 -4.11 12.87
CA ASP A 122 -12.14 -4.67 14.12
C ASP A 122 -11.64 -3.92 15.36
N THR A 123 -10.39 -3.48 15.34
CA THR A 123 -9.79 -2.64 16.41
C THR A 123 -10.46 -1.27 16.53
N GLN A 124 -10.89 -0.66 15.42
CA GLN A 124 -11.53 0.66 15.43
C GLN A 124 -13.03 0.62 15.74
N TYR A 125 -13.68 -0.50 15.42
CA TYR A 125 -15.09 -0.73 15.68
C TYR A 125 -15.21 -2.00 16.54
N PRO A 126 -14.73 -1.95 17.80
CA PRO A 126 -14.74 -3.10 18.68
C PRO A 126 -16.18 -3.51 18.98
N ASP A 127 -16.39 -4.81 19.02
CA ASP A 127 -17.62 -5.47 19.42
C ASP A 127 -17.25 -6.65 20.33
N VAL A 128 -18.20 -7.18 21.08
CA VAL A 128 -18.00 -8.28 22.06
C VAL A 128 -17.29 -9.48 21.43
N ASP A 129 -17.56 -9.75 20.15
CA ASP A 129 -17.01 -10.89 19.42
C ASP A 129 -15.78 -10.56 18.56
N ARG A 130 -15.29 -9.31 18.59
CA ARG A 130 -14.19 -8.85 17.72
C ARG A 130 -12.91 -8.57 18.50
N PRO A 131 -11.80 -9.23 18.17
CA PRO A 131 -10.54 -9.00 18.86
C PRO A 131 -9.95 -7.64 18.50
N THR A 132 -9.54 -6.89 19.52
CA THR A 132 -8.62 -5.75 19.37
C THR A 132 -7.19 -6.25 19.20
N ALA A 133 -6.40 -5.58 18.36
CA ALA A 133 -5.00 -5.91 18.14
C ALA A 133 -4.19 -5.92 19.45
N ARG A 134 -3.29 -6.90 19.55
CA ARG A 134 -2.41 -7.16 20.70
C ARG A 134 -0.94 -7.05 20.28
N VAL A 135 -0.05 -7.18 21.26
CA VAL A 135 1.40 -7.09 21.05
C VAL A 135 1.90 -8.06 19.96
N ASP A 136 1.41 -9.30 19.96
CA ASP A 136 1.81 -10.30 18.95
C ASP A 136 1.37 -9.90 17.53
N ASP A 137 0.21 -9.24 17.39
CA ASP A 137 -0.25 -8.71 16.10
C ASP A 137 0.66 -7.57 15.63
N VAL A 138 1.14 -6.72 16.56
CA VAL A 138 2.12 -5.66 16.26
C VAL A 138 3.46 -6.26 15.81
N ASP A 139 3.91 -7.33 16.48
CA ASP A 139 5.16 -8.03 16.16
C ASP A 139 5.15 -8.64 14.76
N GLN A 140 3.98 -9.10 14.29
CA GLN A 140 3.80 -9.56 12.92
C GLN A 140 3.64 -8.40 11.94
N ALA A 141 2.89 -7.36 12.32
CA ALA A 141 2.54 -6.24 11.46
C ALA A 141 3.73 -5.36 11.08
N ILE A 142 4.64 -5.05 12.02
CA ILE A 142 5.76 -4.14 11.78
C ILE A 142 6.68 -4.67 10.66
N PRO A 143 7.20 -5.92 10.71
CA PRO A 143 8.07 -6.44 9.65
C PRO A 143 7.37 -6.51 8.28
N ALA A 144 6.09 -6.85 8.25
CA ALA A 144 5.31 -6.86 7.01
C ALA A 144 5.19 -5.44 6.41
N ALA A 145 4.86 -4.45 7.24
CA ALA A 145 4.75 -3.06 6.82
C ALA A 145 6.10 -2.45 6.39
N GLU A 146 7.20 -2.81 7.05
CA GLU A 146 8.57 -2.46 6.63
C GLU A 146 8.89 -3.02 5.24
N ALA A 147 8.61 -4.31 5.01
CA ALA A 147 8.85 -4.93 3.71
C ALA A 147 7.99 -4.30 2.58
N ILE A 148 6.72 -3.97 2.87
CA ILE A 148 5.86 -3.23 1.94
C ILE A 148 6.45 -1.85 1.63
N LEU A 149 6.90 -1.12 2.66
CA LEU A 149 7.51 0.20 2.50
C LEU A 149 8.77 0.14 1.63
N GLU A 150 9.68 -0.78 1.93
CA GLU A 150 10.92 -0.94 1.16
C GLU A 150 10.64 -1.29 -0.30
N ARG A 151 9.66 -2.17 -0.54
CA ARG A 151 9.23 -2.51 -1.91
C ARG A 151 8.66 -1.28 -2.61
N ALA A 152 7.72 -0.58 -1.97
CA ALA A 152 7.10 0.61 -2.54
C ALA A 152 8.14 1.68 -2.86
N ALA A 153 9.08 1.95 -1.95
CA ALA A 153 10.16 2.92 -2.15
C ALA A 153 11.02 2.59 -3.38
N LYS A 154 11.35 1.30 -3.60
CA LYS A 154 12.08 0.87 -4.81
C LYS A 154 11.23 1.01 -6.08
N VAL A 155 9.95 0.66 -5.98
CA VAL A 155 9.03 0.66 -7.13
C VAL A 155 8.74 2.08 -7.62
N ILE A 156 8.50 3.05 -6.73
CA ILE A 156 8.22 4.44 -7.15
C ILE A 156 9.37 5.09 -7.90
N ASP A 157 10.59 4.54 -7.80
CA ASP A 157 11.74 5.07 -8.51
C ASP A 157 11.87 4.60 -9.96
N ILE A 158 11.31 3.42 -10.26
CA ILE A 158 11.44 2.77 -11.57
C ILE A 158 10.11 2.70 -12.33
N MET A 159 8.99 2.87 -11.65
CA MET A 159 7.67 2.67 -12.22
C MET A 159 7.21 3.95 -12.94
N PRO A 160 6.92 3.89 -14.26
CA PRO A 160 6.43 5.02 -15.02
C PRO A 160 4.96 5.35 -14.68
N PRO A 161 4.49 6.55 -15.01
CA PRO A 161 3.06 6.86 -15.10
C PRO A 161 2.26 5.81 -15.89
N TYR A 162 0.98 5.60 -15.52
CA TYR A 162 0.11 4.55 -16.07
C TYR A 162 -0.38 4.80 -17.51
#